data_AF-A0A351DDS0-F1
#
_entry.id   AF-A0A351DDS0-F1
#
_cell.length_a   1.000
_cell.length_b   1.000
_cell.length_c   1.000
_cell.angle_alpha   90.00
_cell.angle_beta   90.00
_cell.angle_gamma   90.00
#
_symmetry.space_group_name_H-M   'P 1'
#
loop_
_entity.id
_entity.type
_entity.pdbx_description
1 polymer ?
#
loop_
_entity_poly.entity_id
_entity_poly.type
_entity_poly.pdbx_seq_one_letter_code
_entity_poly.pdbx_strand_id
1 'polypeptide(L)' 'ELSNVANLPITLYAGMKIGQISFQQMTTPADNPYGSHTLGSKYQNQTGPRPSRYWENFGQHE' A
#
# COMPACT_ATOMS: atom_id res chain seq x y z
N GLU A 1 -5.56 -3.15 4.69
CA GLU A 1 -5.70 -3.07 6.16
C GLU A 1 -6.79 -4.04 6.60
N LEU A 2 -6.73 -4.55 7.83
CA LEU A 2 -7.70 -5.53 8.33
C LEU A 2 -8.40 -4.96 9.57
N SER A 3 -9.72 -5.02 9.60
CA SER A 3 -10.53 -4.58 10.73
C SER A 3 -11.63 -5.61 11.00
N ASN A 4 -11.81 -5.96 12.27
CA ASN A 4 -12.92 -6.77 12.71
C ASN A 4 -14.03 -5.85 13.22
N VAL A 5 -15.18 -5.84 12.53
CA VAL A 5 -16.38 -5.07 12.91
C VAL A 5 -17.46 -5.93 13.58
N ALA A 6 -17.20 -7.23 13.75
CA ALA A 6 -18.10 -8.13 14.46
C ALA A 6 -17.88 -8.07 15.98
N ASN A 7 -18.83 -8.61 16.75
CA ASN A 7 -18.73 -8.75 18.21
C ASN A 7 -17.95 -9.99 18.66
N LEU A 8 -17.46 -10.80 17.73
CA LEU A 8 -16.69 -12.02 17.99
C LEU A 8 -15.30 -11.95 17.34
N PRO A 9 -14.25 -12.53 17.96
CA PRO A 9 -12.95 -12.68 17.33
C PRO A 9 -13.02 -13.50 16.04
N ILE A 10 -12.17 -13.17 15.07
CA ILE A 10 -12.06 -13.87 13.79
C ILE A 10 -10.64 -14.44 13.67
N THR A 11 -10.54 -15.76 13.51
CA THR A 11 -9.26 -16.44 13.25
C THR A 11 -8.85 -16.24 11.80
N LEU A 12 -7.64 -15.75 11.58
CA LEU A 12 -7.02 -15.64 10.26
C LEU A 12 -5.99 -16.75 10.08
N TYR A 13 -6.05 -17.44 8.94
CA TYR A 13 -5.14 -18.53 8.61
C TYR A 13 -4.17 -18.11 7.50
N ALA A 14 -2.89 -18.45 7.67
CA ALA A 14 -1.92 -18.30 6.60
C ALA A 14 -2.35 -19.12 5.37
N GLY A 15 -2.37 -18.49 4.20
CA GLY A 15 -2.78 -19.12 2.94
C GLY A 15 -4.29 -19.08 2.63
N MET A 16 -5.13 -18.56 3.53
CA MET A 16 -6.55 -18.38 3.21
C MET A 16 -6.73 -17.26 2.16
N LYS A 17 -7.80 -17.37 1.35
CA LYS A 17 -8.18 -16.30 0.43
C LYS A 17 -8.63 -15.08 1.26
N ILE A 18 -7.92 -13.96 1.14
CA ILE A 18 -8.16 -12.73 1.94
C ILE A 18 -8.62 -11.53 1.09
N GLY A 19 -8.54 -11.64 -0.24
CA GLY A 19 -8.91 -10.59 -1.17
C GLY A 19 -8.69 -11.00 -2.62
N GLN A 20 -8.93 -10.06 -3.53
CA GLN A 20 -8.74 -10.23 -4.97
C GLN A 20 -8.20 -8.93 -5.57
N ILE A 21 -7.55 -9.02 -6.74
CA ILE A 21 -7.06 -7.88 -7.49
C ILE A 21 -7.89 -7.77 -8.77
N SER A 22 -8.38 -6.57 -9.05
CA SER A 22 -8.97 -6.21 -10.34
C SER A 22 -8.11 -5.16 -11.01
N PHE A 23 -7.99 -5.22 -12.33
CA PHE A 23 -7.17 -4.30 -13.11
C PHE A 23 -8.06 -3.40 -13.97
N GLN A 24 -7.70 -2.12 -14.04
CA GLN A 24 -8.35 -1.14 -14.91
C GLN A 24 -7.31 -0.55 -15.86
N GLN A 25 -7.66 -0.49 -17.14
CA GLN A 25 -6.80 0.11 -18.16
C GLN A 25 -6.80 1.64 -18.03
N MET A 26 -5.61 2.24 -18.01
CA MET A 26 -5.46 3.69 -18.12
C MET A 26 -5.66 4.16 -19.57
N THR A 27 -6.10 5.41 -19.76
CA THR A 27 -6.25 6.03 -21.09
C THR A 27 -4.93 6.19 -21.81
N THR A 28 -3.85 6.43 -21.07
CA THR A 28 -2.46 6.58 -21.55
C THR A 28 -1.49 6.04 -20.50
N PRO A 29 -0.20 5.81 -20.84
CA PRO A 29 0.83 5.57 -19.83
C PRO A 29 0.90 6.72 -18.81
N ALA A 30 1.30 6.42 -17.56
CA ALA A 30 1.55 7.43 -16.54
C ALA A 30 2.91 8.13 -16.78
N ASP A 31 2.92 9.46 -16.77
CA ASP A 31 4.16 10.25 -16.99
C ASP A 31 5.20 10.01 -15.89
N ASN A 32 4.75 9.93 -14.64
CA ASN A 32 5.57 9.60 -13.48
C ASN A 32 4.97 8.35 -12.82
N PRO A 33 5.40 7.12 -13.19
CA PRO A 33 4.90 5.90 -12.57
C PRO A 33 5.37 5.81 -11.11
N TYR A 34 4.67 5.02 -10.28
CA TYR A 34 5.09 4.75 -8.90
C TYR A 34 6.52 4.20 -8.87
N GLY A 35 7.34 4.67 -7.92
CA GLY A 35 8.77 4.37 -7.85
C GLY A 35 9.67 5.31 -8.66
N SER A 36 9.10 6.21 -9.49
CA SER A 36 9.87 7.26 -10.14
C SER A 36 10.51 8.22 -9.12
N HIS A 37 11.70 8.74 -9.47
CA HIS A 37 12.48 9.61 -8.58
C HIS A 37 11.73 10.89 -8.16
N THR A 38 10.83 11.40 -9.01
CA THR A 38 10.09 12.64 -8.80
C THR A 38 8.97 12.51 -7.76
N LEU A 39 8.43 11.30 -7.54
CA LEU A 39 7.24 11.09 -6.69
C LEU A 39 7.53 10.85 -5.21
N GLY A 40 8.80 10.69 -4.80
CA GLY A 40 9.13 10.35 -3.41
C GLY A 40 8.44 9.05 -2.94
N SER A 41 8.30 8.08 -3.84
CA SER A 41 7.57 6.82 -3.58
C SER A 41 8.22 6.01 -2.45
N LYS A 42 7.44 5.67 -1.43
CA LYS A 42 7.98 5.17 -0.15
C LYS A 42 8.12 3.66 -0.04
N TYR A 43 7.41 2.94 -0.91
CA TYR A 43 7.19 1.49 -0.75
C TYR A 43 7.47 0.69 -2.03
N GLN A 44 8.23 1.24 -2.98
CA GLN A 44 8.69 0.47 -4.14
C GLN A 44 9.50 -0.75 -3.64
N ASN A 45 9.25 -1.92 -4.22
CA ASN A 45 9.87 -3.20 -3.84
C ASN A 45 9.63 -3.63 -2.37
N GLN A 46 8.49 -3.25 -1.79
CA GLN A 46 8.15 -3.66 -0.43
C GLN A 46 7.93 -5.19 -0.33
N THR A 47 8.57 -5.78 0.66
CA THR A 47 8.33 -7.16 1.12
C THR A 47 7.69 -7.13 2.50
N GLY A 48 6.59 -7.87 2.67
CA GLY A 48 5.86 -7.96 3.93
C GLY A 48 5.13 -6.65 4.32
N PRO A 49 4.51 -6.61 5.51
CA PRO A 49 3.90 -5.40 6.04
C PRO A 49 4.99 -4.44 6.54
N ARG A 50 5.09 -3.24 5.95
CA ARG A 50 5.98 -2.17 6.44
C ARG A 50 5.19 -1.13 7.25
N PRO A 51 5.76 -0.60 8.36
CA PRO A 51 5.20 0.55 9.07
C PRO A 51 5.10 1.79 8.19
N SER A 52 4.24 2.71 8.60
CA SER A 52 4.06 3.99 7.92
C SER A 52 5.36 4.80 7.87
N ARG A 53 5.69 5.30 6.68
CA ARG A 53 6.74 6.28 6.40
C ARG A 53 6.14 7.68 6.16
N TYR A 54 4.97 7.96 6.72
CA TYR A 54 4.30 9.26 6.53
C TYR A 54 5.15 10.44 7.03
N TRP A 55 5.95 10.21 8.07
CA TRP A 55 6.89 11.17 8.65
C TRP A 55 7.89 11.77 7.62
N GLU A 56 8.21 11.05 6.54
CA GLU A 56 9.13 11.54 5.49
C GLU A 56 8.61 12.75 4.72
N ASN A 57 7.30 13.02 4.80
CA ASN A 57 6.71 14.20 4.18
C ASN A 57 7.03 15.50 4.93
N PHE A 58 7.51 15.42 6.17
CA PHE A 58 7.69 16.60 7.04
C PHE A 58 9.15 17.06 7.12
N GLY A 59 10.09 16.38 6.47
CA GLY A 59 11.53 16.66 6.57
C GLY A 59 12.07 17.77 5.66
N GLN A 60 11.24 18.62 5.05
CA GLN A 60 11.68 19.65 4.09
C GLN A 60 11.11 21.06 4.32
N HIS A 61 10.76 21.40 5.56
CA HIS A 61 10.53 22.78 5.98
C HIS A 61 11.13 23.04 7.38
N GLU A 62 12.46 23.03 7.45
CA GLU A 62 13.25 23.94 8.30
C GLU A 62 14.32 24.58 7.41
#